data_AF-A0A061FSQ3-F1
#
_entry.id   AF-A0A061FSQ3-F1
#
_cell.length_a   1.000
_cell.length_b   1.000
_cell.length_c   1.000
_cell.angle_alpha   90.00
_cell.angle_beta   90.00
_cell.angle_gamma   90.00
#
_symmetry.space_group_name_H-M   'P 1'
#
loop_
_entity.id
_entity.type
_entity.pdbx_description
1 polymer ?
#
loop_
_entity_poly.entity_id
_entity_poly.type
_entity_poly.pdbx_seq_one_letter_code
_entity_poly.pdbx_strand_id
1 'polypeptide(L)'
;LSLRWPPSECNIGQLKCTPTVLNYWVIHGIWPTYENNTAVPKYDKTNNPCTHNPTKENQIQAKLSSIKNTLTQFWPSLRNYAKDKTNLKDWIHEWKFHGQCSDYPTDPLSYFNSALSLRRKNDLAGTRIQPREEPYQAKERL
;
A
#
# COMPACT_ATOMS: atom_id res chain seq x y z
N LEU A 1 4.49 -2.39 -7.06
CA LEU A 1 3.27 -1.72 -6.57
C LEU A 1 2.16 -2.76 -6.48
N SER A 2 1.46 -2.82 -5.36
CA SER A 2 0.28 -3.66 -5.16
C SER A 2 -0.93 -2.75 -4.93
N LEU A 3 -2.01 -3.03 -5.65
CA LEU A 3 -3.28 -2.29 -5.57
C LEU A 3 -4.39 -3.26 -5.11
N ARG A 4 -5.38 -2.73 -4.41
CA ARG A 4 -6.59 -3.46 -4.01
C ARG A 4 -7.82 -2.83 -4.64
N TRP A 5 -8.78 -3.68 -4.98
CA TRP A 5 -10.13 -3.28 -5.39
C TRP A 5 -11.07 -3.45 -4.19
N PRO A 6 -11.46 -2.35 -3.51
CA PRO A 6 -12.19 -2.43 -2.26
C PRO A 6 -13.50 -3.24 -2.36
N PRO A 7 -14.34 -3.12 -3.40
CA PRO A 7 -15.57 -3.89 -3.49
C PRO A 7 -15.36 -5.40 -3.42
N SER A 8 -14.31 -5.93 -4.07
CA SER A 8 -14.00 -7.37 -3.98
C SER A 8 -13.54 -7.78 -2.58
N GLU A 9 -12.65 -6.99 -1.96
CA GLU A 9 -12.08 -7.33 -0.65
C GLU A 9 -13.07 -7.13 0.50
N CYS A 10 -14.02 -6.22 0.36
CA CYS A 10 -15.09 -6.02 1.34
C CYS A 10 -16.19 -7.10 1.21
N ASN A 11 -16.36 -7.72 0.04
CA ASN A 11 -17.44 -8.67 -0.22
C ASN A 11 -17.14 -10.12 0.24
N ILE A 12 -15.92 -10.42 0.69
CA ILE A 12 -15.55 -11.77 1.19
C ILE A 12 -16.04 -12.07 2.62
N GLY A 13 -16.86 -11.20 3.22
CA GLY A 13 -17.50 -11.39 4.53
C GLY A 13 -16.58 -11.25 5.75
N GLN A 14 -15.26 -11.12 5.57
CA GLN A 14 -14.28 -11.03 6.66
C GLN A 14 -13.92 -9.59 7.04
N LEU A 15 -14.25 -8.62 6.19
CA LEU A 15 -13.86 -7.22 6.35
C LEU A 15 -15.07 -6.29 6.19
N LYS A 16 -15.53 -5.73 7.30
CA LYS A 16 -16.51 -4.64 7.24
C LYS A 16 -15.80 -3.34 6.85
N CYS A 17 -16.07 -2.87 5.65
CA CYS A 17 -15.52 -1.62 5.15
C CYS A 17 -16.37 -0.42 5.56
N THR A 18 -15.72 0.60 6.12
CA THR A 18 -16.41 1.81 6.62
C THR A 18 -15.64 3.09 6.26
N PRO A 19 -16.28 4.26 6.23
CA PRO A 19 -17.73 4.48 6.30
C PRO A 19 -18.51 3.95 5.10
N THR A 20 -17.90 3.89 3.91
CA THR A 20 -18.51 3.30 2.72
C THR A 20 -17.49 2.44 1.97
N VAL A 21 -17.94 1.66 1.00
CA VAL A 21 -17.02 0.94 0.10
C VAL A 21 -16.55 1.92 -0.97
N LEU A 22 -15.23 2.09 -1.09
CA LEU A 22 -14.63 2.90 -2.15
C LEU A 22 -14.71 2.17 -3.49
N ASN A 23 -14.99 2.87 -4.59
CA ASN A 23 -15.19 2.30 -5.92
C ASN A 23 -14.04 2.63 -6.89
N TYR A 24 -12.82 2.76 -6.37
CA TYR A 24 -11.61 2.99 -7.15
C TYR A 24 -10.45 2.16 -6.57
N TRP A 25 -9.46 1.86 -7.40
CA TRP A 25 -8.26 1.16 -6.97
C TRP A 25 -7.48 1.98 -5.95
N VAL A 26 -7.14 1.35 -4.83
CA VAL A 26 -6.34 1.94 -3.76
C VAL A 26 -5.04 1.19 -3.57
N ILE A 27 -4.03 1.84 -3.00
CA ILE A 27 -2.73 1.23 -2.72
C ILE A 27 -2.89 0.20 -1.60
N HIS A 28 -2.38 -1.01 -1.84
CA HIS A 28 -2.06 -1.96 -0.78
C HIS A 28 -0.72 -1.57 -0.16
N GLY A 29 0.30 -1.49 -1.02
CA GLY A 29 1.70 -1.48 -0.65
C GLY A 29 2.63 -1.35 -1.85
N ILE A 30 3.89 -1.02 -1.55
CA ILE A 30 4.99 -1.18 -2.49
C ILE A 30 6.01 -2.11 -1.84
N TRP A 31 6.19 -3.28 -2.45
CA TRP A 31 6.95 -4.36 -1.84
C TRP A 31 8.24 -4.53 -2.62
N PRO A 32 9.41 -4.27 -2.02
CA PRO A 32 10.68 -4.55 -2.66
C PRO A 32 10.76 -6.04 -3.04
N THR A 33 11.28 -6.30 -4.23
CA THR A 33 11.47 -7.63 -4.78
C THR A 33 12.88 -7.70 -5.35
N TYR A 34 13.56 -8.83 -5.13
CA TYR A 34 14.85 -9.08 -5.75
C TYR A 34 14.68 -9.38 -7.24
N GLU A 35 15.77 -9.28 -7.99
CA GLU A 35 15.80 -9.55 -9.43
C GLU A 35 15.28 -10.95 -9.81
N ASN A 36 15.51 -11.94 -8.94
CA ASN A 36 14.99 -13.29 -9.10
C ASN A 36 13.50 -13.45 -8.74
N ASN A 37 12.75 -12.35 -8.62
CA ASN A 37 11.33 -12.28 -8.25
C ASN A 37 11.01 -12.81 -6.83
N THR A 38 11.99 -12.90 -5.94
CA THR A 38 11.73 -13.25 -4.54
C THR A 38 11.47 -12.00 -3.69
N ALA A 39 10.63 -12.14 -2.67
CA ALA A 39 10.30 -11.04 -1.76
C ALA A 39 11.52 -10.65 -0.91
N VAL A 40 11.75 -9.36 -0.74
CA VAL A 40 12.74 -8.87 0.23
C VAL A 40 12.19 -9.11 1.64
N PRO A 41 12.91 -9.83 2.53
CA PRO A 41 12.43 -10.08 3.89
C PRO A 41 12.34 -8.78 4.68
N LYS A 42 11.42 -8.72 5.65
CA LYS A 42 11.29 -7.58 6.57
C LYS A 42 12.61 -7.32 7.30
N TYR A 43 12.84 -6.08 7.71
CA TYR A 43 13.99 -5.74 8.53
C TYR A 43 13.97 -6.53 9.84
N ASP A 44 15.15 -7.06 10.20
CA ASP A 44 15.39 -7.69 11.49
C ASP A 44 16.84 -7.42 11.89
N LYS A 45 17.05 -6.77 13.02
CA LYS A 45 18.40 -6.32 13.44
C LYS A 45 19.40 -7.47 13.54
N THR A 46 18.94 -8.69 13.84
CA THR A 46 19.79 -9.85 14.08
C THR A 46 19.92 -10.71 12.83
N ASN A 47 18.79 -11.01 12.19
CA ASN A 47 18.72 -12.01 11.12
C ASN A 47 18.69 -11.42 9.70
N ASN A 48 18.27 -10.15 9.55
CA ASN A 48 18.18 -9.47 8.26
C ASN A 48 18.38 -7.94 8.38
N PRO A 49 19.59 -7.47 8.70
CA PRO A 49 19.89 -6.06 8.83
C PRO A 49 20.14 -5.43 7.45
N CYS A 50 19.12 -5.43 6.59
CA CYS A 50 19.19 -4.90 5.21
C CYS A 50 19.65 -3.42 5.12
N THR A 51 19.63 -2.71 6.24
CA THR A 51 20.15 -1.36 6.40
C THR A 51 20.62 -1.16 7.84
N HIS A 52 21.56 -0.25 8.06
CA HIS A 52 22.17 -0.07 9.38
C HIS A 52 21.21 0.58 10.39
N ASN A 53 20.46 1.61 9.96
CA ASN A 53 19.61 2.42 10.84
C ASN A 53 18.31 2.84 10.13
N PRO A 54 17.34 1.92 9.92
CA PRO A 54 16.08 2.29 9.31
C PRO A 54 15.28 3.23 10.23
N THR A 55 14.44 4.09 9.66
CA THR A 55 13.48 4.86 10.47
C THR A 55 12.57 3.88 11.23
N LYS A 56 12.40 4.11 12.53
CA LYS A 56 11.53 3.26 13.36
C LYS A 56 10.06 3.49 13.02
N GLU A 57 9.26 2.43 13.11
CA GLU A 57 7.82 2.43 12.86
C GLU A 57 7.07 3.58 13.55
N ASN A 58 7.38 3.83 14.83
CA ASN A 58 6.73 4.88 15.62
C ASN A 58 7.14 6.32 15.22
N GLN A 59 8.14 6.48 14.35
CA GLN A 59 8.62 7.79 13.90
C GLN A 59 8.02 8.22 12.55
N ILE A 60 7.34 7.31 11.83
CA ILE A 60 6.87 7.63 10.47
C ILE A 60 5.72 8.64 10.49
N GLN A 61 4.85 8.63 11.52
CA GLN A 61 3.68 9.51 11.58
C GLN A 61 4.05 10.98 11.38
N ALA A 62 5.08 11.46 12.09
CA ALA A 62 5.55 12.84 11.98
C ALA A 62 6.05 13.17 10.56
N LYS A 63 6.76 12.22 9.93
CA LYS A 63 7.32 12.36 8.58
C LYS A 63 6.27 12.39 7.48
N LEU A 64 5.08 11.82 7.72
CA LEU A 64 4.00 11.74 6.73
C LEU A 64 2.96 12.87 6.85
N SER A 65 3.14 13.78 7.80
CA SER A 65 2.18 14.86 8.09
C SER A 65 1.79 15.68 6.85
N SER A 66 2.75 15.99 5.98
CA SER A 66 2.53 16.78 4.75
C SER A 66 1.73 16.05 3.66
N ILE A 67 1.69 14.72 3.67
CA ILE A 67 1.02 13.90 2.65
C ILE A 67 -0.14 13.07 3.20
N LYS A 68 -0.47 13.23 4.49
CA LYS A 68 -1.48 12.45 5.20
C LYS A 68 -2.81 12.41 4.47
N ASN A 69 -3.32 13.55 4.00
CA ASN A 69 -4.61 13.60 3.31
C ASN A 69 -4.59 12.81 1.99
N THR A 70 -3.50 12.93 1.23
CA THR A 70 -3.29 12.16 0.00
C THR A 70 -3.16 10.67 0.28
N LEU A 71 -2.50 10.29 1.37
CA LEU A 71 -2.45 8.89 1.81
C LEU A 71 -3.83 8.39 2.26
N THR A 72 -4.62 9.15 3.00
CA THR A 72 -5.99 8.77 3.36
C THR A 72 -6.86 8.56 2.13
N GLN A 73 -6.63 9.30 1.03
CA GLN A 73 -7.37 9.13 -0.22
C GLN A 73 -6.92 7.90 -1.02
N PHE A 74 -5.61 7.70 -1.19
CA PHE A 74 -5.09 6.71 -2.14
C PHE A 74 -4.46 5.47 -1.51
N TRP A 75 -4.16 5.51 -0.22
CA TRP A 75 -3.71 4.39 0.61
C TRP A 75 -4.53 4.29 1.92
N PRO A 76 -5.88 4.29 1.84
CA PRO A 76 -6.74 4.18 3.01
C PRO A 76 -6.67 2.80 3.65
N SER A 77 -6.97 2.76 4.95
CA SER A 77 -7.45 1.53 5.57
C SER A 77 -8.88 1.25 5.15
N LEU A 78 -9.11 0.07 4.56
CA LEU A 78 -10.45 -0.36 4.22
C LEU A 78 -11.35 -0.60 5.44
N ARG A 79 -10.77 -0.87 6.63
CA ARG A 79 -11.52 -1.04 7.88
C ARG A 79 -12.28 0.22 8.26
N ASN A 80 -11.59 1.37 8.27
CA ASN A 80 -12.20 2.67 8.50
C ASN A 80 -11.24 3.80 8.08
N TYR A 81 -11.40 4.31 6.86
CA TYR A 81 -10.55 5.37 6.35
C TYR A 81 -10.87 6.76 6.91
N ALA A 82 -12.02 6.94 7.55
CA ALA A 82 -12.35 8.18 8.27
C ALA A 82 -11.62 8.28 9.63
N LYS A 83 -10.99 7.20 10.09
CA LYS A 83 -10.21 7.18 11.35
C LYS A 83 -8.71 7.21 11.05
N ASP A 84 -8.08 8.35 11.29
CA ASP A 84 -6.63 8.56 11.12
C ASP A 84 -5.77 7.48 11.78
N LYS A 85 -6.12 7.07 13.02
CA LYS A 85 -5.41 6.02 13.73
C LYS A 85 -5.47 4.67 13.03
N THR A 86 -6.53 4.39 12.28
CA THR A 86 -6.68 3.15 11.51
C THR A 86 -5.82 3.20 10.26
N ASN A 87 -5.86 4.30 9.50
CA ASN A 87 -4.97 4.51 8.35
C ASN A 87 -3.49 4.40 8.74
N LEU A 88 -3.11 5.08 9.83
CA LEU A 88 -1.74 5.07 10.32
C LEU A 88 -1.26 3.66 10.72
N LYS A 89 -2.12 2.81 11.27
CA LYS A 89 -1.77 1.41 11.59
C LYS A 89 -1.38 0.64 10.34
N ASP A 90 -2.12 0.82 9.25
CA ASP A 90 -1.84 0.14 7.98
C ASP A 90 -0.55 0.69 7.36
N TRP A 91 -0.30 2.01 7.42
CA TRP A 91 0.98 2.59 6.97
C TRP A 91 2.17 2.11 7.78
N ILE A 92 2.02 1.99 9.11
CA ILE A 92 3.06 1.42 9.99
C ILE A 92 3.34 -0.04 9.63
N HIS A 93 2.30 -0.82 9.35
CA HIS A 93 2.43 -2.21 8.93
C HIS A 93 3.25 -2.31 7.63
N GLU A 94 2.88 -1.55 6.60
CA GLU A 94 3.58 -1.55 5.31
C GLU A 94 5.03 -1.06 5.43
N TRP A 95 5.28 -0.03 6.25
CA TRP A 95 6.63 0.43 6.52
C TRP A 95 7.48 -0.65 7.22
N LYS A 96 6.94 -1.28 8.26
CA LYS A 96 7.63 -2.34 9.03
C LYS A 96 8.04 -3.51 8.16
N PHE A 97 7.12 -4.01 7.35
CA PHE A 97 7.32 -5.25 6.62
C PHE A 97 8.04 -5.05 5.28
N HIS A 98 7.96 -3.84 4.70
CA HIS A 98 8.46 -3.60 3.35
C HIS A 98 9.33 -2.34 3.26
N GLY A 99 8.90 -1.23 3.86
CA GLY A 99 9.59 0.06 3.73
C GLY A 99 11.00 0.10 4.32
N GLN A 100 11.23 -0.56 5.47
CA GLN A 100 12.54 -0.56 6.13
C GLN A 100 13.66 -1.24 5.32
N CYS A 101 13.31 -2.12 4.38
CA CYS A 101 14.26 -2.76 3.44
C CYS A 101 14.02 -2.33 1.98
N SER A 102 13.45 -1.15 1.78
CA SER A 102 13.37 -0.52 0.45
C SER A 102 14.62 0.32 0.16
N ASP A 103 14.65 0.98 -1.00
CA ASP A 103 15.68 1.98 -1.35
C ASP A 103 15.61 3.26 -0.48
N TYR A 104 14.58 3.39 0.36
CA TYR A 104 14.35 4.57 1.21
C TYR A 104 14.36 4.25 2.71
N PRO A 105 15.30 3.45 3.24
CA PRO A 105 15.21 2.89 4.60
C PRO A 105 15.19 3.97 5.70
N THR A 106 15.76 5.14 5.42
CA THR A 106 15.84 6.30 6.32
C THR A 106 14.86 7.42 5.95
N ASP A 107 14.13 7.28 4.83
CA ASP A 107 13.24 8.30 4.29
C ASP A 107 11.83 7.74 3.98
N PRO A 108 10.99 7.56 5.02
CA PRO A 108 9.59 7.21 4.83
C PRO A 108 8.85 8.14 3.87
N LEU A 109 9.12 9.45 3.88
CA LEU A 109 8.38 10.38 3.03
C LEU A 109 8.58 10.03 1.55
N SER A 110 9.81 9.76 1.14
CA SER A 110 10.10 9.31 -0.23
C SER A 110 9.52 7.94 -0.55
N TYR A 111 9.55 6.97 0.37
CA TYR A 111 8.88 5.68 0.21
C TYR A 111 7.39 5.85 -0.10
N PHE A 112 6.65 6.58 0.74
CA PHE A 112 5.21 6.78 0.56
C PHE A 112 4.90 7.64 -0.67
N ASN A 113 5.70 8.66 -0.98
CA ASN A 113 5.54 9.45 -2.21
C ASN A 113 5.79 8.63 -3.48
N SER A 114 6.70 7.66 -3.44
CA SER A 114 6.96 6.78 -4.59
C SER A 114 5.72 5.93 -4.88
N ALA A 115 5.05 5.38 -3.85
CA ALA A 115 3.81 4.63 -4.00
C ALA A 115 2.67 5.51 -4.57
N LEU A 116 2.50 6.72 -4.04
CA LEU A 116 1.53 7.69 -4.55
C LEU A 116 1.81 8.05 -6.01
N SER A 117 3.07 8.21 -6.38
CA SER A 117 3.48 8.53 -7.76
C SER A 117 3.22 7.37 -8.71
N LEU A 118 3.53 6.13 -8.31
CA LEU A 118 3.21 4.94 -9.08
C LEU A 118 1.70 4.78 -9.24
N ARG A 119 0.90 5.00 -8.19
CA ARG A 119 -0.57 4.95 -8.26
C ARG A 119 -1.15 5.96 -9.25
N ARG A 120 -0.64 7.20 -9.28
CA ARG A 120 -1.08 8.22 -10.25
C ARG A 120 -0.77 7.81 -11.69
N LYS A 121 0.39 7.19 -11.94
CA LYS A 121 0.79 6.73 -13.27
C LYS A 121 0.05 5.49 -13.75
N ASN A 122 -0.48 4.68 -12.82
CA ASN A 122 -1.17 3.43 -13.09
C ASN A 122 -2.66 3.54 -12.74
N ASP A 123 -3.29 4.68 -13.04
CA ASP A 123 -4.72 4.81 -12.87
C ASP A 123 -5.45 3.99 -13.94
N LEU A 124 -6.25 3.02 -13.50
CA LEU A 124 -6.98 2.12 -14.40
C LEU A 124 -8.33 2.72 -14.85
N ALA A 125 -8.61 3.96 -14.45
CA ALA A 125 -9.74 4.74 -14.94
C ALA A 125 -9.66 4.91 -16.47
N GLY A 126 -10.82 4.82 -17.14
CA GLY A 126 -10.90 4.98 -18.60
C GLY A 126 -10.45 3.77 -19.43
N THR A 127 -10.04 2.66 -18.80
CA THR A 127 -9.86 1.40 -19.53
C THR A 127 -11.22 0.83 -19.98
N ARG A 128 -11.23 -0.06 -20.98
CA ARG A 128 -12.46 -0.75 -21.43
C ARG A 128 -13.00 -1.75 -20.40
N ILE A 129 -12.21 -2.04 -19.36
CA ILE A 129 -12.57 -2.97 -18.29
C ILE A 129 -13.21 -2.13 -17.18
N GLN A 130 -14.49 -2.35 -16.96
CA GLN A 130 -15.27 -1.68 -15.92
C GLN A 130 -15.83 -2.71 -14.94
N PRO A 131 -16.00 -2.36 -13.65
CA PRO A 131 -16.61 -3.25 -12.67
C PRO A 131 -17.99 -3.73 -13.13
N ARG A 132 -18.22 -5.04 -13.13
CA ARG A 132 -19.51 -5.69 -13.45
C ARG A 132 -19.55 -7.09 -12.83
N GLU A 133 -20.74 -7.67 -12.74
CA GLU A 133 -20.94 -9.05 -12.26
C GLU A 133 -20.41 -10.09 -13.27
N GLU A 134 -20.54 -9.80 -14.56
CA GLU A 134 -20.10 -10.72 -15.61
C GLU A 134 -18.57 -10.82 -15.70
N PRO A 135 -18.00 -12.04 -15.75
CA PRO A 135 -16.55 -12.21 -15.73
C PRO A 135 -15.87 -11.60 -16.97
N TYR A 136 -14.62 -11.20 -16.80
CA TYR A 136 -13.69 -10.96 -17.90
C TYR A 136 -12.72 -12.14 -17.99
N GLN A 137 -12.36 -12.56 -19.20
CA GLN A 137 -11.29 -13.54 -19.37
C GLN A 137 -9.93 -12.88 -19.12
N ALA A 138 -9.16 -13.43 -18.19
CA ALA A 138 -7.75 -13.10 -18.05
C ALA A 138 -7.00 -13.63 -19.29
N LYS A 139 -6.22 -12.77 -19.93
CA LYS A 139 -5.30 -13.17 -20.99
C LYS A 139 -3.89 -13.11 -20.43
N GLU A 140 -3.20 -14.23 -20.45
CA GLU A 140 -1.77 -14.25 -20.18
C GLU A 140 -1.07 -13.61 -21.38
N ARG A 141 -0.23 -12.60 -21.13
CA ARG A 141 0.74 -12.17 -22.12
C ARG A 141 1.95 -13.08 -21.94
N LEU A 142 2.09 -14.04 -22.86
CA LEU A 142 3.32 -14.81 -23.06
C LEU A 142 4.41 -13.91 -23.63
#